data_AF-A0A8T5GE52-F1
#
_entry.id   AF-A0A8T5GE52-F1
#
_cell.length_a   1.000
_cell.length_b   1.000
_cell.length_c   1.000
_cell.angle_alpha   90.00
_cell.angle_beta   90.00
_cell.angle_gamma   90.00
#
_symmetry.space_group_name_H-M   'P 1'
#
loop_
_entity.id
_entity.type
_entity.pdbx_description
1 polymer ?
#
loop_
_entity_poly.entity_id
_entity_poly.type
_entity_poly.pdbx_seq_one_letter_code
_entity_poly.pdbx_strand_id
1 'polypeptide(L)'
;MFRYMLAPIEDYTGSMFRKLCFDNGADLTFTEMTRVEGIVRNNKATLSKIEIKDTTPVEIQLLPSNEEQLAKYILGFKPFEGFVGFNLNLCCPSKNITKYGRGGAMVRRVEKINKLLKIIQKENYSTSIKLSLG
;
A
#
# COMPACT_ATOMS: atom_id res chain seq x y z
N MET A 1 25.83 0.78 1.43
CA MET A 1 25.02 1.66 2.30
C MET A 1 23.71 0.95 2.55
N PHE A 2 23.26 0.86 3.81
CA PHE A 2 21.98 0.25 4.16
C PHE A 2 20.83 1.24 3.92
N ARG A 3 19.64 0.73 3.57
CA ARG A 3 18.40 1.53 3.54
C ARG A 3 17.55 1.19 4.75
N TYR A 4 17.04 2.21 5.43
CA TYR A 4 16.08 2.10 6.53
C TYR A 4 14.70 2.48 6.02
N MET A 5 13.70 1.65 6.33
CA MET A 5 12.33 1.88 5.88
C MET A 5 11.38 1.77 7.06
N LEU A 6 10.53 2.78 7.26
CA LEU A 6 9.51 2.75 8.30
C LEU A 6 8.40 1.77 7.90
N ALA A 7 8.20 0.69 8.65
CA ALA A 7 7.12 -0.26 8.36
C ALA A 7 5.73 0.41 8.41
N PRO A 8 4.76 0.00 7.57
CA PRO A 8 3.38 0.47 7.66
C PRO A 8 2.68 -0.16 8.86
N ILE A 9 2.11 0.70 9.71
CA ILE A 9 1.41 0.33 10.94
C ILE A 9 0.09 1.10 10.99
N GLU A 10 -1.02 0.36 10.95
CA GLU A 10 -2.38 0.90 11.02
C GLU A 10 -2.58 1.71 12.30
N ASP A 11 -3.19 2.90 12.19
CA ASP A 11 -3.41 3.91 13.23
C ASP A 11 -2.16 4.60 13.81
N TYR A 12 -0.95 4.29 13.32
CA TYR A 12 0.30 4.96 13.74
C TYR A 12 1.02 5.70 12.60
N THR A 13 1.04 5.12 11.40
CA THR A 13 1.85 5.63 10.26
C THR A 13 1.18 6.72 9.43
N GLY A 14 0.53 7.68 10.11
CA GLY A 14 0.01 8.90 9.51
C GLY A 14 1.13 9.87 9.06
N SER A 15 0.77 10.95 8.33
CA SER A 15 1.75 11.86 7.71
C SER A 15 2.78 12.42 8.69
N MET A 16 2.35 12.90 9.86
CA MET A 16 3.26 13.48 10.85
C MET A 16 4.28 12.46 11.37
N PHE A 17 3.87 11.22 11.63
CA PHE A 17 4.77 10.19 12.12
C PHE A 17 5.77 9.74 11.05
N ARG A 18 5.31 9.60 9.79
CA ARG A 18 6.20 9.31 8.65
C ARG A 18 7.27 10.39 8.49
N LYS A 19 6.87 11.66 8.53
CA LYS A 19 7.79 12.79 8.48
C LYS A 19 8.81 12.73 9.61
N LEU A 20 8.36 12.50 10.85
CA LEU A 20 9.26 12.38 12.00
C LEU A 20 10.31 11.28 11.79
N CYS A 21 9.91 10.10 11.31
CA CYS A 21 10.84 9.00 11.05
C CYS A 21 11.81 9.31 9.89
N PHE A 22 11.34 9.98 8.84
CA PHE A 22 12.19 10.40 7.73
C PHE A 22 13.25 11.41 8.19
N ASP A 23 12.84 12.43 8.94
CA ASP A 23 13.75 13.43 9.53
C ASP A 23 14.78 12.80 10.51
N ASN A 24 14.52 11.57 10.99
CA ASN A 24 15.40 10.79 11.89
C ASN A 24 16.07 9.59 11.20
N GLY A 25 16.16 9.57 9.86
CA GLY A 25 17.01 8.64 9.13
C GLY A 25 16.32 7.48 8.42
N ALA A 26 14.98 7.49 8.31
CA ALA A 26 14.29 6.60 7.37
C ALA A 26 14.48 7.11 5.93
N ASP A 27 14.82 6.23 4.99
CA ASP A 27 14.96 6.54 3.56
C ASP A 27 13.64 6.44 2.79
N LEU A 28 12.71 5.62 3.29
CA LEU A 28 11.39 5.39 2.71
C LEU A 28 10.35 5.15 3.80
N THR A 29 9.14 5.64 3.57
CA THR A 29 7.99 5.41 4.45
C THR A 29 6.84 4.76 3.69
N PHE A 30 5.84 4.27 4.41
CA PHE A 30 4.63 3.69 3.84
C PHE A 30 3.42 4.28 4.54
N THR A 31 2.32 4.48 3.80
CA THR A 31 1.04 4.84 4.42
C THR A 31 0.52 3.70 5.29
N GLU A 32 -0.50 4.00 6.10
CA GLU A 32 -1.33 2.96 6.68
C GLU A 32 -1.93 2.05 5.60
N MET A 33 -2.21 0.80 5.98
CA MET A 33 -2.85 -0.16 5.09
C MET A 33 -4.26 0.31 4.73
N THR A 34 -4.53 0.43 3.44
CA THR A 34 -5.81 0.95 2.94
C THR A 34 -6.49 -0.02 1.99
N ARG A 35 -7.78 -0.29 2.22
CA ARG A 35 -8.57 -1.20 1.37
C ARG A 35 -8.96 -0.50 0.08
N VAL A 36 -8.56 -1.05 -1.06
CA VAL A 36 -8.89 -0.50 -2.39
C VAL A 36 -10.40 -0.31 -2.56
N GLU A 37 -11.21 -1.27 -2.07
CA GLU A 37 -12.68 -1.19 -2.12
C GLU A 37 -13.24 0.05 -1.40
N GLY A 38 -12.66 0.43 -0.27
CA GLY A 38 -13.07 1.63 0.46
C GLY A 38 -12.71 2.92 -0.30
N ILE A 39 -11.56 2.93 -0.97
CA ILE A 39 -11.11 4.06 -1.80
C ILE A 39 -12.07 4.25 -2.98
N VAL A 40 -12.36 3.18 -3.72
CA VAL A 40 -13.25 3.22 -4.90
C VAL A 40 -14.67 3.67 -4.54
N ARG A 41 -15.10 3.44 -3.29
CA ARG A 41 -16.38 3.91 -2.74
C ARG A 41 -16.32 5.32 -2.14
N ASN A 42 -15.23 6.06 -2.30
CA ASN A 42 -15.00 7.38 -1.72
C ASN A 42 -15.23 7.42 -0.20
N ASN A 43 -14.87 6.35 0.51
CA ASN A 43 -15.00 6.31 1.96
C ASN A 43 -14.00 7.27 2.61
N LYS A 44 -14.51 8.30 3.30
CA LYS A 44 -13.69 9.37 3.90
C LYS A 44 -12.62 8.84 4.87
N ALA A 45 -12.99 7.90 5.75
CA ALA A 45 -12.04 7.31 6.71
C ALA A 45 -10.96 6.46 6.04
N THR A 46 -11.25 5.87 4.87
CA THR A 46 -10.27 5.14 4.08
C THR A 46 -9.33 6.10 3.35
N LEU A 47 -9.85 7.20 2.82
CA LEU A 47 -9.05 8.22 2.14
C LEU A 47 -8.11 8.96 3.10
N SER A 48 -8.53 9.20 4.35
CA SER A 48 -7.66 9.85 5.35
C SER A 48 -6.40 9.03 5.69
N LYS A 49 -6.46 7.69 5.57
CA LYS A 49 -5.31 6.80 5.82
C LYS A 49 -4.17 6.95 4.80
N ILE A 50 -4.50 7.39 3.59
CA ILE A 50 -3.53 7.66 2.52
C ILE A 50 -3.30 9.16 2.32
N GLU A 51 -3.78 10.00 3.24
CA GLU A 51 -3.55 11.44 3.20
C GLU A 51 -2.06 11.73 3.42
N ILE A 52 -1.52 12.55 2.53
CA ILE A 52 -0.15 13.03 2.57
C ILE A 52 -0.20 14.56 2.71
N LYS A 53 0.49 15.08 3.73
CA LYS A 53 0.49 16.53 4.05
C LYS A 53 1.87 17.18 3.84
N ASP A 54 2.83 16.41 3.36
CA ASP A 54 4.22 16.79 3.17
C ASP A 54 4.81 16.03 1.96
N THR A 55 6.10 16.19 1.69
CA THR A 55 6.78 15.60 0.53
C THR A 55 7.64 14.39 0.90
N THR A 56 7.43 13.80 2.09
CA THR A 56 8.17 12.63 2.56
C THR A 56 8.03 11.48 1.55
N PRO A 57 9.13 10.86 1.08
CA PRO A 57 9.10 9.70 0.20
C PRO A 57 8.21 8.59 0.78
N VAL A 58 7.17 8.23 0.03
CA VAL A 58 6.13 7.32 0.51
C VAL A 58 5.66 6.36 -0.56
N GLU A 59 5.51 5.09 -0.19
CA GLU A 59 4.69 4.14 -0.93
C GLU A 59 3.30 4.01 -0.31
N ILE A 60 2.25 4.03 -1.14
CA ILE A 60 0.88 3.83 -0.67
C ILE A 60 0.64 2.33 -0.47
N GLN A 61 0.36 1.91 0.76
CA GLN A 61 0.08 0.51 1.06
C GLN A 61 -1.39 0.17 0.80
N LEU A 62 -1.62 -0.63 -0.24
CA LEU A 62 -2.93 -1.11 -0.64
C LEU A 62 -3.17 -2.54 -0.17
N LEU A 63 -4.34 -2.79 0.40
CA LEU A 63 -4.89 -4.13 0.51
C LEU A 63 -5.76 -4.40 -0.74
N PRO A 64 -5.29 -5.18 -1.71
CA PRO A 64 -6.02 -5.42 -2.95
C PRO A 64 -7.30 -6.20 -2.67
N SER A 65 -8.41 -5.74 -3.26
CA SER A 65 -9.72 -6.39 -3.13
C SER A 65 -9.94 -7.40 -4.26
N ASN A 66 -9.95 -6.91 -5.50
CA ASN A 66 -9.92 -7.68 -6.74
C ASN A 66 -9.16 -6.89 -7.82
N GLU A 67 -8.88 -7.55 -8.94
CA GLU A 67 -8.10 -6.98 -10.05
C GLU A 67 -8.79 -5.75 -10.67
N GLU A 68 -10.11 -5.78 -10.85
CA GLU A 68 -10.89 -4.70 -11.47
C GLU A 68 -10.87 -3.40 -10.64
N GLN A 69 -11.11 -3.50 -9.33
CA GLN A 69 -11.10 -2.35 -8.43
C GLN A 69 -9.69 -1.78 -8.27
N LEU A 70 -8.67 -2.64 -8.23
CA LEU A 70 -7.28 -2.19 -8.24
C LEU A 70 -7.00 -1.42 -9.53
N ALA A 71 -7.31 -1.99 -10.70
CA ALA A 71 -7.11 -1.33 -11.98
C ALA A 71 -7.82 0.02 -12.06
N LYS A 72 -9.09 0.08 -11.61
CA LYS A 72 -9.85 1.33 -11.56
C LYS A 72 -9.18 2.39 -10.69
N TYR A 73 -8.66 2.00 -9.52
CA TYR A 73 -7.96 2.94 -8.64
C TYR A 73 -6.64 3.42 -9.24
N ILE A 74 -5.80 2.50 -9.73
CA ILE A 74 -4.49 2.82 -10.31
C ILE A 74 -4.65 3.73 -11.54
N LEU A 75 -5.61 3.44 -12.43
CA LEU A 75 -5.87 4.26 -13.61
C LEU A 75 -6.31 5.70 -13.28
N GLY A 76 -7.08 5.86 -12.19
CA GLY A 76 -7.57 7.16 -11.72
C GLY A 76 -6.60 7.90 -10.79
N PHE A 77 -5.49 7.27 -10.40
CA PHE A 77 -4.56 7.86 -9.45
C PHE A 77 -3.76 8.99 -10.08
N LYS A 78 -3.60 10.08 -9.33
CA LYS A 78 -2.77 11.23 -9.72
C LYS A 78 -1.57 11.28 -8.78
N PRO A 79 -0.34 11.09 -9.28
CA PRO A 79 0.85 11.17 -8.44
C PRO A 79 1.03 12.60 -7.91
N PHE A 80 1.71 12.70 -6.79
CA PHE A 80 2.03 13.94 -6.09
C PHE A 80 3.50 13.92 -5.66
N GLU A 81 4.02 15.05 -5.21
CA GLU A 81 5.41 15.15 -4.76
C GLU A 81 5.67 14.25 -3.53
N GLY A 82 6.72 13.42 -3.60
CA GLY A 82 7.02 12.42 -2.57
C GLY A 82 6.38 11.05 -2.82
N PHE A 83 5.48 10.91 -3.80
CA PHE A 83 4.97 9.59 -4.20
C PHE A 83 6.08 8.75 -4.86
N VAL A 84 6.38 7.58 -4.27
CA VAL A 84 7.41 6.64 -4.77
C VAL A 84 6.79 5.47 -5.52
N GLY A 85 5.62 4.99 -5.10
CA GLY A 85 4.98 3.83 -5.70
C GLY A 85 3.87 3.22 -4.84
N PHE A 86 3.44 2.02 -5.23
CA PHE A 86 2.43 1.27 -4.50
C PHE A 86 2.99 0.01 -3.85
N ASN A 87 2.69 -0.19 -2.58
CA ASN A 87 3.00 -1.40 -1.83
C ASN A 87 1.74 -2.27 -1.69
N LEU A 88 1.80 -3.55 -2.07
CA LEU A 88 0.70 -4.48 -1.82
C LEU A 88 0.87 -5.17 -0.47
N ASN A 89 -0.11 -5.02 0.42
CA ASN A 89 -0.19 -5.77 1.67
C ASN A 89 -0.70 -7.18 1.37
N LEU A 90 0.20 -8.16 1.47
CA LEU A 90 -0.06 -9.58 1.25
C LEU A 90 0.25 -10.41 2.50
N CYS A 91 0.31 -9.78 3.68
CA CYS A 91 0.71 -10.43 4.93
C CYS A 91 -0.32 -10.33 6.06
N CYS A 92 -1.40 -9.53 5.93
CA CYS A 92 -2.35 -9.34 7.02
C CYS A 92 -3.00 -10.67 7.46
N PRO A 93 -2.88 -11.08 8.75
CA PRO A 93 -3.40 -12.37 9.24
C PRO A 93 -4.87 -12.31 9.67
N SER A 94 -5.49 -11.12 9.65
CA SER A 94 -6.87 -10.94 10.12
C SER A 94 -7.84 -11.91 9.44
N LYS A 95 -8.62 -12.66 10.22
CA LYS A 95 -9.63 -13.60 9.72
C LYS A 95 -10.65 -12.92 8.78
N ASN A 96 -10.92 -11.64 9.00
CA ASN A 96 -11.82 -10.83 8.16
C ASN A 96 -11.23 -10.50 6.78
N ILE A 97 -9.95 -10.80 6.54
CA ILE A 97 -9.25 -10.62 5.27
C ILE A 97 -8.92 -11.99 4.67
N THR A 98 -8.33 -12.89 5.46
CA THR A 98 -7.87 -14.20 4.98
C THR A 98 -8.99 -15.12 4.52
N LYS A 99 -10.18 -15.05 5.14
CA LYS A 99 -11.37 -15.81 4.71
C LYS A 99 -11.83 -15.51 3.29
N TYR A 100 -11.43 -14.36 2.73
CA TYR A 100 -11.72 -13.96 1.35
C TYR A 100 -10.53 -14.21 0.40
N GLY A 101 -9.50 -14.94 0.84
CA GLY A 101 -8.31 -15.23 0.03
C GLY A 101 -7.47 -13.98 -0.26
N ARG A 102 -7.38 -13.07 0.71
CA ARG A 102 -6.59 -11.81 0.67
C ARG A 102 -5.58 -11.79 1.83
N GLY A 103 -4.72 -10.77 1.89
CA GLY A 103 -3.70 -10.65 2.95
C GLY A 103 -2.79 -11.88 2.99
N GLY A 104 -2.53 -12.44 4.17
CA GLY A 104 -1.65 -13.61 4.35
C GLY A 104 -2.07 -14.86 3.55
N ALA A 105 -3.33 -14.97 3.13
CA ALA A 105 -3.79 -16.06 2.26
C ALA A 105 -3.24 -15.98 0.81
N MET A 106 -2.49 -14.91 0.49
CA MET A 106 -1.87 -14.68 -0.82
C MET A 106 -0.47 -15.26 -0.97
N VAL A 107 0.22 -15.62 0.13
CA VAL A 107 1.65 -16.01 0.12
C VAL A 107 1.98 -17.10 -0.92
N ARG A 108 1.06 -18.05 -1.16
CA ARG A 108 1.24 -19.14 -2.12
C ARG A 108 0.58 -18.92 -3.48
N ARG A 109 0.02 -17.73 -3.74
CA ARG A 109 -0.78 -17.41 -4.94
C ARG A 109 0.00 -16.58 -5.96
N VAL A 110 1.17 -17.08 -6.37
CA VAL A 110 2.13 -16.36 -7.22
C VAL A 110 1.50 -15.80 -8.50
N GLU A 111 0.69 -16.59 -9.22
CA GLU A 111 0.01 -16.13 -10.44
C GLU A 111 -0.90 -14.94 -10.19
N LYS A 112 -1.67 -14.98 -9.09
CA LYS A 112 -2.57 -13.87 -8.71
C LYS A 112 -1.78 -12.63 -8.30
N ILE A 113 -0.67 -12.80 -7.57
CA ILE A 113 0.23 -11.69 -7.23
C ILE A 113 0.75 -11.04 -8.51
N ASN A 114 1.26 -11.83 -9.47
CA ASN A 114 1.77 -11.32 -10.74
C ASN A 114 0.72 -10.54 -11.53
N LYS A 115 -0.55 -10.97 -11.53
CA LYS A 115 -1.64 -10.19 -12.15
C LYS A 115 -1.82 -8.84 -11.50
N LEU A 116 -1.83 -8.77 -10.17
CA LEU A 116 -1.96 -7.51 -9.42
C LEU A 116 -0.77 -6.56 -9.69
N LEU A 117 0.45 -7.08 -9.74
CA LEU A 117 1.64 -6.29 -10.05
C LEU A 117 1.60 -5.72 -11.48
N LYS A 118 1.19 -6.54 -12.46
CA LYS A 118 1.05 -6.10 -13.85
C LYS A 118 0.06 -4.95 -14.02
N ILE A 119 -1.01 -4.94 -13.23
CA ILE A 119 -2.00 -3.84 -13.25
C ILE A 119 -1.33 -2.51 -12.87
N ILE A 120 -0.50 -2.51 -11.82
CA ILE A 120 0.20 -1.31 -11.36
C ILE A 120 1.26 -0.88 -12.38
N GLN A 121 2.06 -1.84 -12.85
CA GLN A 121 3.16 -1.60 -13.79
C GLN A 121 2.67 -1.11 -15.15
N LYS A 122 1.46 -1.49 -15.59
CA LYS A 122 0.86 -1.01 -16.84
C LYS A 122 0.71 0.52 -16.88
N GLU A 123 0.48 1.14 -15.73
CA GLU A 123 0.36 2.59 -15.59
C GLU A 123 1.71 3.25 -15.24
N ASN A 124 2.84 2.55 -15.43
CA ASN A 124 4.21 3.00 -15.18
C ASN A 124 4.52 3.39 -13.72
N TYR A 125 3.79 2.84 -12.76
CA TYR A 125 4.08 3.04 -11.35
C TYR A 125 5.03 1.96 -10.80
N SER A 126 5.94 2.37 -9.91
CA SER A 126 6.73 1.43 -9.11
C SER A 126 5.83 0.61 -8.19
N THR A 127 6.19 -0.64 -7.97
CA THR A 127 5.43 -1.53 -7.09
C THR A 127 6.33 -2.42 -6.24
N SER A 128 5.94 -2.59 -4.98
CA SER A 128 6.57 -3.50 -4.04
C SER A 128 5.50 -4.34 -3.32
N ILE A 129 5.93 -5.37 -2.59
CA ILE A 129 5.02 -6.26 -1.84
C ILE A 129 5.52 -6.44 -0.41
N LYS A 130 4.59 -6.51 0.54
CA LYS A 130 4.86 -6.94 1.92
C LYS A 130 4.22 -8.30 2.15
N LEU A 131 5.04 -9.31 2.41
CA LEU A 131 4.65 -10.71 2.60
C LEU A 131 5.13 -11.25 3.96
N SER A 132 4.51 -12.33 4.43
CA SER A 132 5.03 -13.19 5.51
C SER A 132 5.57 -14.50 4.91
N LEU A 133 6.30 -15.29 5.70
CA LEU A 133 6.90 -16.55 5.23
C LEU A 133 5.86 -17.64 4.93
N GLY A 134 4.67 -17.57 5.54
CA GLY A 134 3.60 -18.56 5.39
C GLY A 134 2.99 -18.92 6.72
#